data_AF-A0A1M6ES91-F1
#
_entry.id   AF-A0A1M6ES91-F1
#
_cell.length_a   1.000
_cell.length_b   1.000
_cell.length_c   1.000
_cell.angle_alpha   90.00
_cell.angle_beta   90.00
_cell.angle_gamma   90.00
#
_symmetry.space_group_name_H-M   'P 1'
#
loop_
_entity.id
_entity.type
_entity.pdbx_description
1 polymer ?
#
loop_
_entity_poly.entity_id
_entity_poly.type
_entity_poly.pdbx_seq_one_letter_code
_entity_poly.pdbx_strand_id
1 'polypeptide(L)'
;MRESFVFYRSFYDAIKDLPRDVQGEIYTAIMEYSLYGKETENLKPIARSVFTLMKPQIDVNNKRFENGKKGGRPKSEGKPDGNQNKTNEKPKNNQNETKDEPNVNVNDNVNVNTENTPNGVSKKDAAKAATLKRKDEFYQTLVPFVDKYGKEMIRAFFEYWSELTRTGTKMRFEKQTTWEASKRLATWAGREKTRRPNTDVGTVLHDNSQSKYDEKLW
;
A
#
# COMPACT_ATOMS: atom_id res chain seq x y z
N MET A 1 -15.08 -26.88 0.80
CA MET A 1 -14.07 -27.17 -0.25
C MET A 1 -13.55 -25.84 -0.79
N ARG A 2 -12.36 -25.78 -1.39
CA ARG A 2 -11.84 -24.55 -1.99
C ARG A 2 -12.19 -24.55 -3.49
N GLU A 3 -12.92 -23.55 -3.96
CA GLU A 3 -13.38 -23.45 -5.37
C GLU A 3 -12.38 -22.77 -6.30
N SER A 4 -11.40 -22.06 -5.75
CA SER A 4 -10.42 -21.30 -6.53
C SER A 4 -9.11 -21.13 -5.78
N PHE A 5 -8.02 -20.90 -6.49
CA PHE A 5 -6.72 -20.61 -5.91
C PHE A 5 -6.03 -19.47 -6.67
N VAL A 6 -4.99 -18.91 -6.07
CA VAL A 6 -4.21 -17.83 -6.70
C VAL A 6 -3.09 -18.46 -7.51
N PHE A 7 -3.07 -18.17 -8.81
CA PHE A 7 -1.98 -18.56 -9.70
C PHE A 7 -1.15 -17.31 -10.05
N TYR A 8 0.14 -17.31 -9.72
CA TYR A 8 1.01 -16.15 -9.93
C TYR A 8 1.59 -16.17 -11.34
N ARG A 9 1.68 -14.98 -11.97
CA ARG A 9 2.33 -14.82 -13.27
C ARG A 9 3.76 -15.35 -13.29
N SER A 10 4.51 -15.13 -12.20
CA SER A 10 5.88 -15.65 -12.06
C SER A 10 5.96 -17.16 -12.17
N PHE A 11 4.91 -17.89 -11.81
CA PHE A 11 4.88 -19.35 -11.99
C PHE A 11 4.75 -19.70 -13.46
N TYR A 12 3.87 -19.02 -14.19
CA TYR A 12 3.76 -19.20 -15.64
C TYR A 12 5.09 -18.90 -16.34
N ASP A 13 5.70 -17.76 -16.04
CA ASP A 13 6.97 -17.35 -16.65
C ASP A 13 8.11 -18.35 -16.38
N ALA A 14 8.11 -19.03 -15.23
CA ALA A 14 9.09 -20.06 -14.90
C ALA A 14 8.80 -21.43 -15.55
N ILE A 15 7.55 -21.71 -15.93
CA ILE A 15 7.13 -23.03 -16.45
C ILE A 15 7.03 -23.05 -17.97
N LYS A 16 6.68 -21.93 -18.61
CA LYS A 16 6.30 -21.87 -20.03
C LYS A 16 7.37 -22.38 -21.02
N ASP A 17 8.65 -22.31 -20.63
CA ASP A 17 9.78 -22.70 -21.48
C ASP A 17 10.27 -24.14 -21.20
N LEU A 18 9.63 -24.87 -20.28
CA LEU A 18 9.94 -26.28 -20.00
C LEU A 18 9.29 -27.23 -21.02
N PRO A 19 9.77 -28.48 -21.15
CA PRO A 19 9.11 -29.51 -21.95
C PRO A 19 7.65 -29.73 -21.53
N ARG A 20 6.76 -29.97 -22.51
CA ARG A 20 5.30 -29.97 -22.29
C ARG A 20 4.83 -31.01 -21.27
N ASP A 21 5.48 -32.16 -21.24
CA ASP A 21 5.27 -33.22 -20.26
C ASP A 21 5.63 -32.76 -18.83
N VAL A 22 6.75 -32.07 -18.67
CA VAL A 22 7.17 -31.48 -17.38
C VAL A 22 6.24 -30.34 -16.96
N GLN A 23 5.81 -29.50 -17.90
CA GLN A 23 4.82 -28.44 -17.62
C GLN A 23 3.53 -29.03 -17.04
N GLY A 24 3.00 -30.08 -17.68
CA GLY A 24 1.79 -30.77 -17.25
C GLY A 24 1.90 -31.30 -15.83
N GLU A 25 3.02 -31.92 -15.49
CA GLU A 25 3.30 -32.40 -14.13
C GLU A 25 3.32 -31.25 -13.11
N ILE A 26 3.99 -30.14 -13.41
CA ILE A 26 4.07 -28.99 -12.50
C ILE A 26 2.69 -28.34 -12.31
N TYR A 27 1.94 -28.12 -13.40
CA TYR A 27 0.60 -27.55 -13.29
C TYR A 27 -0.34 -28.45 -12.49
N THR A 28 -0.28 -29.77 -12.73
CA THR A 28 -1.07 -30.75 -11.98
C THR A 28 -0.71 -30.73 -10.50
N ALA A 29 0.57 -30.72 -10.16
CA ALA A 29 1.04 -30.62 -8.77
C ALA A 29 0.54 -29.34 -8.08
N ILE A 30 0.62 -28.19 -8.75
CA ILE A 30 0.13 -26.91 -8.22
C ILE A 30 -1.38 -26.97 -7.98
N MET A 31 -2.16 -27.51 -8.94
CA MET A 31 -3.62 -27.59 -8.82
C MET A 31 -4.04 -28.55 -7.70
N GLU A 32 -3.48 -29.76 -7.67
CA GLU A 32 -3.74 -30.78 -6.64
C GLU A 32 -3.44 -30.24 -5.24
N TYR A 33 -2.29 -29.59 -5.10
CA TYR A 33 -1.86 -29.04 -3.82
C TYR A 33 -2.67 -27.81 -3.42
N SER A 34 -2.97 -26.91 -4.35
CA SER A 34 -3.67 -25.65 -4.04
C SER A 34 -5.16 -25.86 -3.75
N LEU A 35 -5.80 -26.82 -4.41
CA LEU A 35 -7.24 -27.08 -4.27
C LEU A 35 -7.55 -28.13 -3.20
N TYR A 36 -6.77 -29.22 -3.16
CA TYR A 36 -7.05 -30.38 -2.30
C TYR A 36 -6.03 -30.59 -1.19
N GLY A 37 -4.90 -29.86 -1.20
CA GLY A 37 -3.83 -30.05 -0.22
C GLY A 37 -3.07 -31.35 -0.39
N LYS A 38 -3.16 -31.99 -1.56
CA LYS A 38 -2.52 -33.27 -1.87
C LYS A 38 -1.17 -33.03 -2.56
N GLU A 39 -0.14 -33.71 -2.08
CA GLU A 39 1.16 -33.72 -2.76
C GLU A 39 1.19 -34.84 -3.80
N THR A 40 1.74 -34.56 -4.97
CA THR A 40 1.92 -35.54 -6.04
C THR A 40 3.23 -36.29 -5.82
N GLU A 41 3.17 -37.60 -5.61
CA GLU A 41 4.34 -38.41 -5.21
C GLU A 41 5.27 -38.77 -6.39
N ASN A 42 4.75 -38.78 -7.63
CA ASN A 42 5.47 -39.28 -8.81
C ASN A 42 5.85 -38.19 -9.82
N LEU A 43 6.41 -37.08 -9.33
CA LEU A 43 6.93 -36.02 -10.21
C LEU A 43 8.33 -36.34 -10.72
N LYS A 44 8.62 -35.99 -11.96
CA LYS A 44 10.00 -35.94 -12.47
C LYS A 44 10.87 -35.03 -11.58
N PRO A 45 12.18 -35.29 -11.45
CA PRO A 45 13.06 -34.52 -10.58
C PRO A 45 12.99 -33.00 -10.80
N ILE A 46 12.93 -32.57 -12.06
CA ILE A 46 12.80 -31.14 -12.42
C ILE A 46 11.47 -30.57 -11.95
N ALA A 47 10.36 -31.26 -12.22
CA ALA A 47 9.02 -30.85 -11.80
C ALA A 47 8.93 -30.75 -10.26
N ARG A 48 9.50 -31.74 -9.56
CA ARG A 48 9.60 -31.75 -8.10
C ARG A 48 10.37 -30.54 -7.58
N SER A 49 11.55 -30.26 -8.13
CA SER A 49 12.36 -29.10 -7.71
C SER A 49 11.62 -27.78 -7.92
N VAL A 50 10.99 -27.58 -9.08
CA VAL A 50 10.22 -26.35 -9.38
C VAL A 50 9.03 -26.23 -8.43
N PHE A 51 8.28 -27.32 -8.22
CA PHE A 51 7.15 -27.32 -7.29
C PHE A 51 7.59 -27.03 -5.85
N THR A 52 8.67 -27.65 -5.37
CA THR A 52 9.24 -27.39 -4.04
C THR A 52 9.57 -25.91 -3.84
N LEU A 53 10.09 -25.23 -4.86
CA LEU A 53 10.39 -23.79 -4.79
C LEU A 53 9.13 -22.91 -4.81
N MET A 54 8.07 -23.34 -5.49
CA MET A 54 6.80 -22.60 -5.55
C MET A 54 5.91 -22.83 -4.32
N LYS A 55 6.00 -24.01 -3.70
CA LYS A 55 5.17 -24.47 -2.58
C LYS A 55 5.05 -23.46 -1.43
N PRO A 56 6.13 -22.80 -0.95
CA PRO A 56 6.01 -21.83 0.15
C PRO A 56 5.04 -20.67 -0.14
N GLN A 57 4.97 -20.21 -1.39
CA GLN A 57 4.05 -19.12 -1.77
C GLN A 57 2.59 -19.60 -1.79
N ILE A 58 2.37 -20.87 -2.14
CA ILE A 58 1.06 -21.52 -2.09
C ILE A 58 0.64 -21.75 -0.63
N ASP A 59 1.57 -22.20 0.23
CA ASP A 59 1.35 -22.43 1.67
C ASP A 59 0.87 -21.14 2.36
N VAL A 60 1.51 -20.00 2.07
CA VAL A 60 1.11 -18.69 2.59
C VAL A 60 -0.30 -18.32 2.15
N ASN A 61 -0.66 -18.56 0.88
CA ASN A 61 -2.01 -18.31 0.37
C ASN A 61 -3.05 -19.23 1.03
N ASN A 62 -2.74 -20.51 1.19
CA ASN A 62 -3.61 -21.47 1.85
C ASN A 62 -3.84 -21.11 3.33
N LYS A 63 -2.79 -20.71 4.05
CA LYS A 63 -2.90 -20.22 5.42
C LYS A 63 -3.79 -18.97 5.53
N ARG A 64 -3.66 -18.03 4.59
CA ARG A 64 -4.53 -16.84 4.53
C ARG A 64 -5.99 -17.21 4.30
N PHE A 65 -6.26 -18.17 3.42
CA PHE A 65 -7.61 -18.65 3.15
C PHE A 65 -8.23 -19.35 4.35
N GLU A 66 -7.51 -20.26 5.01
CA GLU A 66 -7.99 -20.93 6.23
C GLU A 66 -8.27 -19.93 7.36
N ASN A 67 -7.41 -18.91 7.52
CA ASN A 67 -7.66 -17.83 8.46
C ASN A 67 -8.89 -17.00 8.06
N GLY A 68 -9.12 -16.80 6.75
CA GLY A 68 -10.29 -16.11 6.23
C GLY A 68 -11.61 -16.82 6.55
N LYS A 69 -11.64 -18.17 6.54
CA LYS A 69 -12.82 -18.96 6.94
C LYS A 69 -13.20 -18.77 8.39
N LYS A 70 -12.22 -18.50 9.27
CA LYS A 70 -12.45 -18.24 10.70
C LYS A 70 -13.02 -16.84 10.97
N GLY A 71 -13.13 -16.00 9.95
CA GLY A 71 -13.58 -14.62 10.06
C GLY A 71 -12.45 -13.66 10.48
N GLY A 72 -12.40 -12.47 9.88
CA GLY A 72 -11.40 -11.46 10.20
C GLY A 72 -11.72 -10.59 11.41
N ARG A 73 -12.92 -10.73 11.98
CA ARG A 73 -13.38 -9.97 13.15
C ARG A 73 -13.75 -10.96 14.26
N PRO A 74 -13.25 -10.80 15.50
CA PRO A 74 -13.72 -11.62 16.60
C PRO A 74 -15.25 -11.48 16.70
N LYS A 75 -15.94 -12.62 16.75
CA LYS A 75 -17.38 -12.67 17.02
C LYS A 75 -17.55 -12.22 18.47
N SER A 76 -18.14 -11.05 18.70
CA SER A 76 -18.59 -10.71 20.05
C SER A 76 -19.84 -11.55 20.30
N GLU A 77 -19.71 -12.55 21.17
CA GLU A 77 -20.86 -13.20 21.77
C GLU A 77 -21.43 -12.25 22.82
N GLY A 78 -22.66 -11.82 22.60
CA GLY A 78 -23.32 -10.78 23.41
C GLY A 78 -22.99 -9.36 22.94
N LYS A 79 -24.03 -8.64 22.51
CA LYS A 79 -24.12 -7.23 22.88
C LYS A 79 -24.66 -7.21 24.31
N PRO A 80 -24.12 -6.34 25.15
CA PRO A 80 -24.87 -5.13 25.39
C PRO A 80 -24.12 -3.90 24.89
N ASP A 81 -24.90 -2.82 24.84
CA ASP A 81 -24.44 -1.44 24.78
C ASP A 81 -23.20 -1.15 25.63
N GLY A 82 -22.45 -0.12 25.22
CA GLY A 82 -21.55 0.61 26.10
C GLY A 82 -20.07 0.23 25.99
N ASN A 83 -19.25 1.27 25.94
CA ASN A 83 -17.79 1.21 26.03
C ASN A 83 -17.33 0.32 27.19
N GLN A 84 -16.34 -0.55 26.96
CA GLN A 84 -15.41 -0.93 28.01
C GLN A 84 -14.07 -1.37 27.42
N ASN A 85 -13.05 -0.54 27.69
CA ASN A 85 -11.65 -0.93 27.70
C ASN A 85 -11.46 -2.00 28.78
N LYS A 86 -10.90 -3.16 28.41
CA LYS A 86 -10.07 -3.98 29.31
C LYS A 86 -9.09 -4.80 28.45
N THR A 87 -7.83 -4.37 28.51
CA THR A 87 -6.66 -5.10 28.02
C THR A 87 -6.50 -6.36 28.87
N ASN A 88 -6.53 -7.54 28.27
CA ASN A 88 -5.84 -8.69 28.84
C ASN A 88 -4.47 -8.77 28.19
N GLU A 89 -3.43 -8.75 29.04
CA GLU A 89 -2.03 -8.79 28.66
C GLU A 89 -1.73 -10.02 27.81
N LYS A 90 -1.03 -9.78 26.70
CA LYS A 90 -0.46 -10.82 25.86
C LYS A 90 0.87 -11.24 26.53
N PRO A 91 1.11 -12.52 26.84
CA PRO A 91 2.38 -12.93 27.42
C PRO A 91 3.53 -12.66 26.44
N LYS A 92 4.52 -11.90 26.91
CA LYS A 92 5.85 -11.75 26.30
C LYS A 92 6.73 -12.91 26.76
N ASN A 93 7.09 -13.81 25.86
CA ASN A 93 8.33 -14.59 25.87
C ASN A 93 8.44 -15.26 24.46
N ASN A 94 9.53 -15.24 23.69
CA ASN A 94 10.95 -15.12 24.01
C ASN A 94 11.64 -14.13 23.06
N GLN A 95 12.55 -13.33 23.63
CA GLN A 95 13.70 -12.77 22.93
C GLN A 95 14.67 -13.90 22.51
N ASN A 96 15.42 -13.69 21.44
CA ASN A 96 16.85 -13.97 21.44
C ASN A 96 17.58 -12.83 20.73
N GLU A 97 18.70 -12.47 21.35
CA GLU A 97 19.43 -11.22 21.32
C GLU A 97 20.12 -10.89 19.98
N THR A 98 20.33 -9.59 19.71
CA THR A 98 21.63 -9.08 19.27
C THR A 98 21.77 -7.62 19.73
N LYS A 99 22.99 -7.30 20.19
CA LYS A 99 23.47 -6.22 21.05
C LYS A 99 23.50 -4.80 20.44
N ASP A 100 23.31 -3.81 21.34
CA ASP A 100 23.89 -2.44 21.49
C ASP A 100 24.00 -1.53 20.23
N GLU A 101 23.54 -0.27 20.17
CA GLU A 101 23.59 0.85 21.14
C GLU A 101 22.70 2.06 20.64
N PRO A 102 22.67 3.28 21.24
CA PRO A 102 21.43 3.90 21.75
C PRO A 102 20.92 5.13 20.98
N ASN A 103 19.63 5.46 21.11
CA ASN A 103 19.25 6.88 21.23
C ASN A 103 17.96 7.05 22.04
N VAL A 104 18.07 7.91 23.04
CA VAL A 104 17.05 8.28 24.02
C VAL A 104 15.98 9.12 23.34
N ASN A 105 14.71 8.72 23.46
CA ASN A 105 13.64 9.70 23.56
C ASN A 105 12.58 9.21 24.53
N VAL A 106 12.68 9.69 25.76
CA VAL A 106 11.63 9.66 26.77
C VAL A 106 10.51 10.54 26.24
N ASN A 107 9.36 9.95 25.94
CA ASN A 107 8.11 10.72 25.96
C ASN A 107 7.11 9.98 26.84
N ASP A 108 7.10 10.39 28.11
CA ASP A 108 6.00 10.16 29.02
C ASP A 108 4.73 10.73 28.40
N ASN A 109 3.93 9.88 27.76
CA ASN A 109 2.55 10.25 27.48
C ASN A 109 1.74 10.08 28.76
N VAL A 110 1.70 11.16 29.54
CA VAL A 110 0.72 11.38 30.60
C VAL A 110 -0.67 11.23 29.99
N ASN A 111 -1.30 10.09 30.28
CA ASN A 111 -2.71 9.85 30.04
C ASN A 111 -3.54 10.77 30.95
N VAL A 112 -3.78 12.00 30.51
CA VAL A 112 -4.85 12.83 31.07
C VAL A 112 -6.16 12.38 30.42
N ASN A 113 -6.78 11.40 31.08
CA ASN A 113 -8.19 11.13 30.91
C ASN A 113 -8.93 12.22 31.71
N THR A 114 -9.58 13.15 31.02
CA THR A 114 -10.57 14.02 31.65
C THR A 114 -11.76 14.19 30.72
N GLU A 115 -12.92 14.03 31.34
CA GLU A 115 -14.21 13.68 30.80
C GLU A 115 -14.94 14.83 30.07
N ASN A 116 -16.04 14.44 29.42
CA ASN A 116 -17.27 15.20 29.14
C ASN A 116 -17.52 15.46 27.66
N THR A 117 -18.18 14.50 27.00
CA THR A 117 -18.93 14.78 25.76
C THR A 117 -20.42 14.81 26.10
N PRO A 118 -21.09 15.97 25.96
CA PRO A 118 -22.54 16.05 26.08
C PRO A 118 -23.22 15.34 24.91
N ASN A 119 -24.43 14.86 25.20
CA ASN A 119 -25.35 14.13 24.31
C ASN A 119 -25.37 14.59 22.84
N GLY A 120 -25.34 13.62 21.92
CA GLY A 120 -26.06 13.77 20.65
C GLY A 120 -25.26 13.78 19.34
N VAL A 121 -23.96 13.46 19.32
CA VAL A 121 -23.19 13.44 18.06
C VAL A 121 -23.17 12.02 17.47
N SER A 122 -23.67 11.87 16.24
CA SER A 122 -23.73 10.57 15.57
C SER A 122 -22.32 9.97 15.41
N LYS A 123 -22.16 8.64 15.52
CA LYS A 123 -20.85 7.96 15.38
C LYS A 123 -20.10 8.31 14.08
N LYS A 124 -20.82 8.75 13.04
CA LYS A 124 -20.24 9.23 11.78
C LYS A 124 -19.54 10.58 11.92
N ASP A 125 -20.03 11.45 12.79
CA ASP A 125 -19.48 12.80 12.97
C ASP A 125 -18.23 12.78 13.85
N ALA A 126 -18.19 11.89 14.85
CA ALA A 126 -16.96 11.61 15.61
C ALA A 126 -15.84 11.05 14.72
N ALA A 127 -16.15 10.13 13.80
CA ALA A 127 -15.18 9.59 12.85
C ALA A 127 -14.66 10.65 11.86
N LYS A 128 -15.54 11.56 11.41
CA LYS A 128 -15.16 12.72 10.60
C LYS A 128 -14.26 13.68 11.38
N ALA A 129 -14.60 13.99 12.63
CA ALA A 129 -13.80 14.86 13.50
C ALA A 129 -12.39 14.27 13.75
N ALA A 130 -12.30 12.97 14.01
CA ALA A 130 -11.01 12.29 14.17
C ALA A 130 -10.18 12.28 12.88
N THR A 131 -10.83 12.19 11.72
CA THR A 131 -10.15 12.28 10.41
C THR A 131 -9.67 13.71 10.14
N LEU A 132 -10.46 14.71 10.53
CA LEU A 132 -10.10 16.11 10.42
C LEU A 132 -8.89 16.45 11.30
N LYS A 133 -8.86 15.95 12.55
CA LYS A 133 -7.72 16.12 13.46
C LYS A 133 -6.44 15.52 12.87
N ARG A 134 -6.49 14.28 12.39
CA ARG A 134 -5.33 13.64 11.74
C ARG A 134 -4.86 14.38 10.49
N LYS A 135 -5.80 14.95 9.73
CA LYS A 135 -5.48 15.76 8.55
C LYS A 135 -4.78 17.06 8.94
N ASP A 136 -5.21 17.70 10.02
CA ASP A 136 -4.57 18.90 10.55
C ASP A 136 -3.17 18.61 11.12
N GLU A 137 -3.02 17.53 11.89
CA GLU A 137 -1.71 17.05 12.36
C GLU A 137 -0.76 16.81 11.18
N PHE A 138 -1.25 16.17 10.10
CA PHE A 138 -0.46 15.98 8.90
C PHE A 138 -0.06 17.33 8.27
N TYR A 139 -0.97 18.30 8.19
CA TYR A 139 -0.66 19.64 7.68
C TYR A 139 0.45 20.32 8.49
N GLN A 140 0.40 20.26 9.82
CA GLN A 140 1.44 20.83 10.69
C GLN A 140 2.82 20.26 10.42
N THR A 141 2.93 18.96 10.08
CA THR A 141 4.22 18.37 9.71
C THR A 141 4.82 18.94 8.42
N LEU A 142 4.01 19.58 7.57
CA LEU A 142 4.44 20.15 6.29
C LEU A 142 4.81 21.63 6.38
N VAL A 143 4.33 22.36 7.40
CA VAL A 143 4.60 23.80 7.59
C VAL A 143 6.09 24.15 7.52
N PRO A 144 7.02 23.41 8.17
CA PRO A 144 8.44 23.74 8.11
C PRO A 144 9.07 23.62 6.71
N PHE A 145 8.40 22.94 5.78
CA PHE A 145 8.91 22.70 4.43
C PHE A 145 8.39 23.73 3.41
N VAL A 146 7.48 24.63 3.82
CA VAL A 146 6.88 25.64 2.96
C VAL A 146 7.92 26.60 2.40
N ASP A 147 8.83 27.09 3.24
CA ASP A 147 9.88 28.03 2.81
C ASP A 147 10.87 27.38 1.85
N LYS A 148 11.11 26.06 1.99
CA LYS A 148 12.06 25.32 1.16
C LYS A 148 11.53 25.00 -0.23
N TYR A 149 10.25 24.63 -0.35
CA TYR A 149 9.71 24.10 -1.60
C TYR A 149 8.61 24.95 -2.24
N GLY A 150 8.11 25.97 -1.54
CA GLY A 150 7.03 26.83 -2.01
C GLY A 150 5.64 26.28 -1.68
N LYS A 151 4.71 27.20 -1.43
CA LYS A 151 3.34 26.91 -0.98
C LYS A 151 2.57 26.00 -1.95
N GLU A 152 2.71 26.24 -3.26
CA GLU A 152 1.99 25.48 -4.28
C GLU A 152 2.39 24.00 -4.33
N MET A 153 3.70 23.70 -4.25
CA MET A 153 4.19 22.32 -4.24
C MET A 153 3.72 21.58 -2.98
N ILE A 154 3.84 22.22 -1.81
CA ILE A 154 3.39 21.64 -0.54
C ILE A 154 1.87 21.41 -0.56
N ARG A 155 1.10 22.33 -1.14
CA ARG A 155 -0.35 22.18 -1.30
C ARG A 155 -0.69 20.97 -2.18
N ALA A 156 -0.07 20.85 -3.36
CA ALA A 156 -0.28 19.71 -4.25
C ALA A 156 0.11 18.37 -3.59
N PHE A 157 1.23 18.37 -2.87
CA PHE A 157 1.66 17.22 -2.07
C PHE A 157 0.63 16.85 -1.01
N PHE A 158 0.15 17.84 -0.25
CA PHE A 158 -0.84 17.63 0.80
C PHE A 158 -2.16 17.09 0.25
N GLU A 159 -2.68 17.66 -0.84
CA GLU A 159 -3.92 17.20 -1.48
C GLU A 159 -3.81 15.73 -1.93
N TYR A 160 -2.69 15.36 -2.55
CA TYR A 160 -2.45 13.98 -2.99
C TYR A 160 -2.34 12.99 -1.80
N TRP A 161 -1.60 13.34 -0.75
CA TRP A 161 -1.34 12.42 0.37
C TRP A 161 -2.45 12.39 1.42
N SER A 162 -3.26 13.45 1.51
CA SER A 162 -4.46 13.50 2.36
C SER A 162 -5.71 12.95 1.66
N GLU A 163 -5.60 12.47 0.42
CA GLU A 163 -6.70 11.82 -0.30
C GLU A 163 -7.25 10.64 0.53
N LEU A 164 -8.56 10.64 0.75
CA LEU A 164 -9.22 9.59 1.50
C LEU A 164 -9.35 8.32 0.66
N THR A 165 -9.20 7.17 1.31
CA THR A 165 -9.44 5.88 0.69
C THR A 165 -10.92 5.73 0.31
N ARG A 166 -11.26 4.77 -0.56
CA ARG A 166 -12.65 4.47 -0.96
C ARG A 166 -13.62 4.25 0.21
N THR A 167 -13.09 3.85 1.37
CA THR A 167 -13.85 3.68 2.62
C THR A 167 -14.05 4.97 3.44
N GLY A 168 -13.40 6.07 3.07
CA GLY A 168 -13.50 7.39 3.72
C GLY A 168 -12.83 7.50 5.09
N THR A 169 -12.10 6.47 5.55
CA THR A 169 -11.59 6.40 6.93
C THR A 169 -10.11 6.71 7.08
N LYS A 170 -9.30 6.38 6.06
CA LYS A 170 -7.84 6.54 6.10
C LYS A 170 -7.38 7.43 4.96
N MET A 171 -6.29 8.16 5.17
CA MET A 171 -5.64 8.95 4.12
C MET A 171 -4.61 8.10 3.37
N ARG A 172 -4.23 8.50 2.14
CA ARG A 172 -3.31 7.76 1.27
C ARG A 172 -1.97 7.44 1.96
N PHE A 173 -1.43 8.37 2.75
CA PHE A 173 -0.15 8.16 3.44
C PHE A 173 -0.23 7.08 4.53
N GLU A 174 -1.37 6.96 5.23
CA GLU A 174 -1.58 6.00 6.32
C GLU A 174 -1.62 4.54 5.84
N LYS A 175 -1.69 4.32 4.52
CA LYS A 175 -1.60 2.99 3.91
C LYS A 175 -0.17 2.56 3.62
N GLN A 176 0.79 3.46 3.70
CA GLN A 176 2.19 3.11 3.47
C GLN A 176 2.72 2.34 4.69
N THR A 177 3.48 1.27 4.45
CA THR A 177 4.16 0.52 5.52
C THR A 177 5.26 1.35 6.19
N THR A 178 5.85 2.27 5.44
CA THR A 178 6.85 3.23 5.92
C THR A 178 6.50 4.62 5.42
N TRP A 179 6.62 5.62 6.29
CA TRP A 179 6.26 7.00 5.99
C TRP A 179 7.25 7.97 6.64
N GLU A 180 7.89 8.79 5.79
CA GLU A 180 8.69 9.93 6.21
C GLU A 180 8.35 11.11 5.28
N ALA A 181 7.71 12.14 5.83
CA ALA A 181 7.24 13.29 5.05
C ALA A 181 8.39 13.98 4.28
N SER A 182 9.54 14.16 4.93
CA SER A 182 10.73 14.80 4.34
C SER A 182 11.26 14.08 3.08
N LYS A 183 11.40 12.75 3.13
CA LYS A 183 11.88 11.95 1.98
C LYS A 183 10.89 11.94 0.83
N ARG A 184 9.59 11.87 1.15
CA ARG A 184 8.52 11.89 0.15
C ARG A 184 8.42 13.25 -0.53
N LEU A 185 8.55 14.34 0.23
CA LEU A 185 8.63 15.71 -0.30
C LEU A 185 9.81 15.91 -1.22
N ALA A 186 11.01 15.44 -0.84
CA ALA A 186 12.19 15.53 -1.70
C ALA A 186 11.99 14.80 -3.04
N THR A 187 11.39 13.61 -3.00
CA THR A 187 11.06 12.82 -4.20
C THR A 187 10.03 13.54 -5.07
N TRP A 188 9.01 14.14 -4.44
CA TRP A 188 7.96 14.89 -5.14
C TRP A 188 8.54 16.11 -5.85
N ALA A 189 9.34 16.91 -5.15
CA ALA A 189 10.01 18.08 -5.71
C ALA A 189 10.92 17.73 -6.90
N GLY A 190 11.60 16.57 -6.86
CA GLY A 190 12.39 16.06 -7.97
C GLY A 190 11.56 15.78 -9.23
N ARG A 191 10.33 15.27 -9.07
CA ARG A 191 9.40 14.98 -10.17
C ARG A 191 8.74 16.24 -10.73
N GLU A 192 8.52 17.27 -9.91
CA GLU A 192 8.00 18.57 -10.33
C GLU A 192 8.96 19.24 -11.33
N LYS A 193 10.28 19.22 -11.03
CA LYS A 193 11.32 19.83 -11.87
C LYS A 193 11.46 19.19 -13.24
N THR A 194 11.14 17.90 -13.37
CA THR A 194 11.19 17.19 -14.65
C THR A 194 9.89 17.35 -15.45
N ARG A 195 8.79 17.76 -14.81
CA ARG A 195 7.55 18.21 -15.45
C ARG A 195 7.66 19.70 -15.81
N ARG A 196 8.62 20.07 -16.65
CA ARG A 196 8.54 21.40 -17.30
C ARG A 196 7.28 21.42 -18.18
N PRO A 197 6.45 22.47 -18.13
CA PRO A 197 5.44 22.66 -19.16
C PRO A 197 6.18 22.79 -20.48
N ASN A 198 5.73 22.07 -21.50
CA ASN A 198 6.21 22.26 -22.86
C ASN A 198 5.72 23.64 -23.30
N THR A 199 6.40 24.71 -22.90
CA THR A 199 6.26 26.04 -23.53
C THR A 199 7.02 26.03 -24.84
N ASP A 200 6.69 25.05 -25.69
CA ASP A 200 6.83 25.14 -27.13
C ASP A 200 5.49 25.72 -27.61
N VAL A 201 5.24 26.97 -27.20
CA VAL A 201 4.27 27.80 -27.92
C VAL A 201 4.97 28.04 -29.24
N GLY A 202 4.55 27.28 -30.25
CA GLY A 202 5.07 27.41 -31.61
C GLY A 202 5.20 28.88 -31.96
N THR A 203 6.38 29.26 -32.41
CA THR A 203 6.60 30.54 -33.07
C THR A 203 5.58 30.65 -34.20
N VAL A 204 4.49 31.39 -33.94
CA VAL A 204 3.53 31.77 -34.97
C VAL A 204 4.32 32.66 -35.94
N LEU A 205 4.68 32.09 -37.10
CA LEU A 205 5.22 32.86 -38.21
C LEU A 205 4.13 33.85 -38.63
N HIS A 206 4.35 35.14 -38.35
CA HIS A 206 3.41 36.22 -38.63
C HIS A 206 3.48 36.73 -40.08
N ASP A 207 4.16 36.02 -40.98
CA ASP A 207 4.25 36.47 -42.38
C ASP A 207 4.27 35.27 -43.33
N ASN A 208 3.13 35.04 -43.96
CA ASN A 208 2.96 34.07 -45.05
C ASN A 208 2.67 34.80 -46.37
N SER A 209 3.26 35.99 -46.57
CA SER A 209 3.10 36.74 -47.81
C SER A 209 3.75 36.02 -49.00
N GLN A 210 2.95 35.82 -50.04
CA GLN A 210 3.27 35.11 -51.28
C GLN A 210 4.38 35.77 -52.13
N SER A 211 4.92 36.94 -51.71
CA SER A 211 5.87 37.76 -52.48
C SER A 211 7.26 37.16 -52.64
N LYS A 212 7.54 35.99 -52.04
CA LYS A 212 8.84 35.33 -52.11
C LYS A 212 8.97 34.32 -53.25
N TYR A 213 7.90 34.01 -53.96
CA TYR A 213 7.87 32.97 -55.00
C TYR A 213 7.75 33.48 -56.44
N ASP A 214 7.51 34.78 -56.63
CA ASP A 214 7.50 35.40 -57.95
C ASP A 214 8.71 36.33 -58.09
N GLU A 215 9.86 35.77 -58.46
CA GLU A 215 10.85 36.43 -59.33
C GLU A 215 12.07 35.52 -59.55
N LYS A 216 11.98 34.65 -60.56
CA LYS A 216 12.79 34.73 -61.81
C LYS A 216 12.79 33.40 -62.55
N LEU A 217 11.85 33.28 -63.51
CA LEU A 217 12.22 33.04 -64.92
C LEU A 217 13.36 34.05 -65.22
N TRP A 218 14.49 33.73 -65.86
CA TRP A 218 14.73 33.18 -67.19
C TRP A 218 16.08 32.45 -67.17
#